data_AF-A0A2H4VQB7-F1
#
_entry.id   AF-A0A2H4VQB7-F1
#
_cell.length_a   1.000
_cell.length_b   1.000
_cell.length_c   1.000
_cell.angle_alpha   90.00
_cell.angle_beta   90.00
_cell.angle_gamma   90.00
#
_symmetry.space_group_name_H-M   'P 1'
#
loop_
_entity.id
_entity.type
_entity.pdbx_description
1 polymer ?
#
loop_
_entity_poly.entity_id
_entity_poly.type
_entity_poly.pdbx_seq_one_letter_code
_entity_poly.pdbx_strand_id
1 'polypeptide(L)'
;MTKNTKGESVTLVGTPCHIIAAEKMDHYPEILGDSPVEFKLGLFCMENFSHSYLKEFLKQENIEIDDVNQFRVEKGHLWAHLKDGDVFKVPLSKAKVCMRKNCQVCMDYTSELADLSVGSVGSAPGWSTVIARTEKGLKTLNKAESKGYIETKPMEQSGIVLLENLANKKKKENKEEIKKRESVARPVLYRRYINDTEFREEVSSCQFNDLKADVVDVGSCVLCGACYYVCPENIISIEDRKPQLKGTCPPDCNLCYVACPRTYLSQEVLHRDLDQKPLGDYLKIVSARADGVDGQDGGVATAILNFILDENTTDEVIVVDKMDDNPWKPEAILTSQVEDVKKAAGTKYSAAPVFKVLKNEDSKKEVS
;
A
#
# COMPACT_ATOMS: atom_id res chain seq x y z
N MET A 1 -2.95 29.14 -8.14
CA MET A 1 -1.93 28.74 -7.16
C MET A 1 -2.34 29.23 -5.78
N THR A 2 -3.27 28.52 -5.15
CA THR A 2 -3.61 28.72 -3.74
C THR A 2 -2.49 28.08 -2.93
N LYS A 3 -1.67 28.92 -2.28
CA LYS A 3 -0.74 28.45 -1.25
C LYS A 3 -1.55 27.77 -0.15
N ASN A 4 -1.35 26.48 0.02
CA ASN A 4 -1.98 25.70 1.09
C ASN A 4 -1.43 26.21 2.42
N THR A 5 -2.28 26.85 3.21
CA THR A 5 -1.98 27.31 4.57
C THR A 5 -1.78 26.09 5.46
N LYS A 6 -0.52 25.73 5.77
CA LYS A 6 -0.12 24.69 6.75
C LYS A 6 -1.00 23.42 6.63
N GLY A 7 -0.78 22.63 5.59
CA GLY A 7 -1.41 21.32 5.48
C GLY A 7 -1.03 20.44 6.66
N GLU A 8 -2.00 19.75 7.25
CA GLU A 8 -1.77 18.76 8.29
C GLU A 8 -0.83 17.67 7.76
N SER A 9 0.17 17.34 8.57
CA SER A 9 1.15 16.29 8.28
C SER A 9 0.49 14.91 8.47
N VAL A 10 0.74 13.99 7.55
CA VAL A 10 0.05 12.70 7.50
C VAL A 10 1.01 11.52 7.52
N THR A 11 0.68 10.51 8.33
CA THR A 11 1.29 9.19 8.24
C THR A 11 0.49 8.28 7.31
N LEU A 12 1.12 7.74 6.26
CA LEU A 12 0.54 6.72 5.39
C LEU A 12 0.83 5.32 5.92
N VAL A 13 -0.21 4.52 6.14
CA VAL A 13 -0.09 3.06 6.24
C VAL A 13 -0.48 2.41 4.92
N GLY A 14 0.40 1.62 4.35
CA GLY A 14 0.13 1.05 3.03
C GLY A 14 1.01 -0.11 2.63
N THR A 15 0.54 -0.85 1.64
CA THR A 15 1.33 -1.91 0.99
C THR A 15 2.40 -1.30 0.08
N PRO A 16 3.36 -2.08 -0.46
CA PRO A 16 4.49 -1.54 -1.22
C PRO A 16 4.10 -0.62 -2.37
N CYS A 17 3.01 -0.90 -3.09
CA CYS A 17 2.56 -0.05 -4.18
C CYS A 17 1.94 1.29 -3.73
N HIS A 18 1.45 1.39 -2.48
CA HIS A 18 1.06 2.66 -1.89
C HIS A 18 2.31 3.46 -1.50
N ILE A 19 3.30 2.80 -0.91
CA ILE A 19 4.57 3.43 -0.52
C ILE A 19 5.31 3.98 -1.75
N ILE A 20 5.37 3.22 -2.85
CA ILE A 20 5.94 3.70 -4.13
C ILE A 20 5.19 4.94 -4.65
N ALA A 21 3.85 5.00 -4.50
CA ALA A 21 3.10 6.17 -4.94
C ALA A 21 3.40 7.40 -4.08
N ALA A 22 3.50 7.22 -2.76
CA ALA A 22 3.89 8.29 -1.84
C ALA A 22 5.31 8.79 -2.13
N GLU A 23 6.28 7.88 -2.28
CA GLU A 23 7.66 8.25 -2.68
C GLU A 23 7.69 9.03 -3.99
N LYS A 24 6.90 8.60 -4.98
CA LYS A 24 6.82 9.31 -6.25
C LYS A 24 6.21 10.71 -6.12
N MET A 25 5.23 10.90 -5.24
CA MET A 25 4.65 12.22 -4.98
C MET A 25 5.65 13.13 -4.26
N ASP A 26 6.38 12.60 -3.28
CA ASP A 26 7.40 13.35 -2.54
C ASP A 26 8.62 13.74 -3.41
N HIS A 27 8.95 12.91 -4.40
CA HIS A 27 10.13 13.12 -5.26
C HIS A 27 9.90 14.13 -6.39
N TYR A 28 8.63 14.39 -6.77
CA TYR A 28 8.28 15.33 -7.85
C TYR A 28 7.40 16.52 -7.37
N PRO A 29 7.79 17.25 -6.32
CA PRO A 29 6.98 18.33 -5.76
C PRO A 29 6.83 19.52 -6.72
N GLU A 30 7.79 19.74 -7.62
CA GLU A 30 7.72 20.77 -8.65
C GLU A 30 6.62 20.53 -9.70
N ILE A 31 6.17 19.28 -9.83
CA ILE A 31 5.06 18.91 -10.72
C ILE A 31 3.77 18.72 -9.91
N LEU A 32 3.83 17.94 -8.82
CA LEU A 32 2.67 17.46 -8.09
C LEU A 32 2.25 18.35 -6.91
N GLY A 33 3.11 19.30 -6.51
CA GLY A 33 3.00 20.03 -5.26
C GLY A 33 3.54 19.22 -4.08
N ASP A 34 3.67 19.89 -2.93
CA ASP A 34 4.12 19.25 -1.69
C ASP A 34 3.13 18.17 -1.24
N SER A 35 3.65 16.97 -1.01
CA SER A 35 2.90 15.85 -0.46
C SER A 35 2.70 16.03 1.05
N PRO A 36 1.49 15.80 1.60
CA PRO A 36 1.25 15.85 3.03
C PRO A 36 1.77 14.59 3.75
N VAL A 37 2.20 13.56 3.01
CA VAL A 37 2.64 12.28 3.60
C VAL A 37 4.06 12.42 4.14
N GLU A 38 4.17 12.70 5.44
CA GLU A 38 5.46 12.91 6.10
C GLU A 38 6.06 11.63 6.69
N PHE A 39 5.27 10.57 6.93
CA PHE A 39 5.77 9.30 7.44
C PHE A 39 5.12 8.10 6.74
N LYS A 40 5.93 7.11 6.38
CA LYS A 40 5.50 5.93 5.60
C LYS A 40 5.68 4.66 6.43
N LEU A 41 4.55 4.12 6.91
CA LEU A 41 4.49 2.80 7.55
C LEU A 41 4.09 1.74 6.51
N GLY A 42 5.09 1.07 5.94
CA GLY A 42 4.92 0.03 4.94
C GLY A 42 4.48 -1.30 5.53
N LEU A 43 3.53 -1.97 4.91
CA LEU A 43 3.12 -3.33 5.26
C LEU A 43 3.79 -4.35 4.34
N PHE A 44 4.17 -5.51 4.87
CA PHE A 44 4.56 -6.62 4.00
C PHE A 44 3.36 -7.09 3.18
N CYS A 45 3.59 -7.37 1.90
CA CYS A 45 2.51 -7.76 1.00
C CYS A 45 3.03 -8.72 -0.06
N MET A 46 2.49 -9.94 -0.09
CA MET A 46 2.77 -10.89 -1.17
C MET A 46 1.85 -10.62 -2.36
N GLU A 47 0.54 -10.66 -2.12
CA GLU A 47 -0.53 -10.54 -3.11
C GLU A 47 -1.73 -9.83 -2.48
N ASN A 48 -2.60 -9.24 -3.30
CA ASN A 48 -3.86 -8.64 -2.86
C ASN A 48 -5.01 -9.17 -3.72
N PHE A 49 -6.21 -9.27 -3.16
CA PHE A 49 -7.36 -9.93 -3.77
C PHE A 49 -8.40 -8.91 -4.25
N SER A 50 -9.20 -9.30 -5.23
CA SER A 50 -10.39 -8.56 -5.64
C SER A 50 -11.52 -8.91 -4.70
N HIS A 51 -12.12 -7.91 -4.03
CA HIS A 51 -13.28 -8.10 -3.17
C HIS A 51 -14.42 -8.84 -3.92
N SER A 52 -14.74 -8.42 -5.14
CA SER A 52 -15.80 -9.04 -5.94
C SER A 52 -15.51 -10.49 -6.29
N TYR A 53 -14.26 -10.82 -6.65
CA TYR A 53 -13.91 -12.21 -6.97
C TYR A 53 -13.80 -13.07 -5.72
N LEU A 54 -13.31 -12.53 -4.61
CA LEU A 54 -13.28 -13.22 -3.33
C LEU A 54 -14.71 -13.52 -2.84
N LYS A 55 -15.63 -12.56 -2.96
CA LYS A 55 -17.05 -12.75 -2.65
C LYS A 55 -17.66 -13.86 -3.49
N GLU A 56 -17.43 -13.83 -4.80
CA GLU A 56 -17.93 -14.88 -5.72
C GLU A 56 -17.33 -16.26 -5.41
N PHE A 57 -16.03 -16.31 -5.11
CA PHE A 57 -15.33 -17.54 -4.76
C PHE A 57 -15.87 -18.16 -3.47
N LEU A 58 -16.13 -17.36 -2.43
CA LEU A 58 -16.72 -17.86 -1.18
C LEU A 58 -18.16 -18.35 -1.38
N LYS A 59 -18.94 -17.66 -2.23
CA LYS A 59 -20.30 -18.09 -2.57
C LYS A 59 -20.34 -19.46 -3.23
N GLN A 60 -19.35 -19.78 -4.09
CA GLN A 60 -19.22 -21.12 -4.69
C GLN A 60 -18.97 -22.22 -3.65
N GLU A 61 -18.47 -21.84 -2.48
CA GLU A 61 -18.22 -22.72 -1.32
C GLU A 61 -19.35 -22.60 -0.27
N ASN A 62 -20.48 -21.97 -0.62
CA ASN A 62 -21.64 -21.70 0.24
C ASN A 62 -21.33 -20.83 1.47
N ILE A 63 -20.39 -19.90 1.35
CA ILE A 63 -20.03 -18.95 2.40
C ILE A 63 -20.38 -17.54 1.93
N GLU A 64 -21.24 -16.84 2.68
CA GLU A 64 -21.43 -15.41 2.47
C GLU A 64 -20.25 -14.65 3.08
N ILE A 65 -19.69 -13.70 2.33
CA ILE A 65 -18.51 -12.95 2.78
C ILE A 65 -18.77 -12.20 4.09
N ASP A 66 -20.01 -11.80 4.33
CA ASP A 66 -20.43 -11.07 5.53
C ASP A 66 -20.44 -11.97 6.78
N ASP A 67 -20.42 -13.30 6.62
CA ASP A 67 -20.29 -14.26 7.72
C ASP A 67 -18.82 -14.49 8.12
N VAL A 68 -17.87 -14.00 7.32
CA VAL A 68 -16.45 -14.04 7.66
C VAL A 68 -16.14 -12.98 8.71
N ASN A 69 -15.55 -13.41 9.82
CA ASN A 69 -15.03 -12.53 10.87
C ASN A 69 -13.59 -12.07 10.56
N GLN A 70 -12.74 -13.00 10.12
CA GLN A 70 -11.33 -12.73 9.86
C GLN A 70 -10.80 -13.53 8.66
N PHE A 71 -10.01 -12.89 7.80
CA PHE A 71 -9.17 -13.60 6.84
C PHE A 71 -7.74 -13.69 7.34
N ARG A 72 -7.04 -14.79 7.05
CA ARG A 72 -5.58 -14.93 7.22
C ARG A 72 -4.95 -15.60 6.00
N VAL A 73 -3.76 -15.16 5.62
CA VAL A 73 -2.94 -15.82 4.60
C VAL A 73 -1.65 -16.28 5.25
N GLU A 74 -1.55 -17.58 5.50
CA GLU A 74 -0.38 -18.17 6.14
C GLU A 74 -0.20 -19.63 5.71
N LYS A 75 1.05 -20.12 5.78
CA LYS A 75 1.40 -21.51 5.49
C LYS A 75 0.84 -22.00 4.13
N GLY A 76 0.83 -21.13 3.12
CA GLY A 76 0.36 -21.45 1.77
C GLY A 76 -1.15 -21.55 1.59
N HIS A 77 -1.95 -21.10 2.57
CA HIS A 77 -3.40 -21.19 2.53
C HIS A 77 -4.06 -19.83 2.79
N LEU A 78 -5.24 -19.63 2.20
CA LEU A 78 -6.20 -18.61 2.61
C LEU A 78 -7.14 -19.26 3.64
N TRP A 79 -7.30 -18.59 4.76
CA TRP A 79 -8.17 -18.97 5.88
C TRP A 79 -9.26 -17.91 6.02
N ALA A 80 -10.51 -18.33 6.10
CA ALA A 80 -11.65 -17.50 6.46
C ALA A 80 -12.25 -18.07 7.76
N HIS A 81 -12.07 -17.34 8.85
CA HIS A 81 -12.65 -17.63 10.15
C HIS A 81 -14.05 -17.02 10.18
N LEU A 82 -15.07 -17.85 10.33
CA LEU A 82 -16.47 -17.46 10.32
C LEU A 82 -16.93 -16.98 11.70
N LYS A 83 -18.02 -16.22 11.75
CA LYS A 83 -18.60 -15.66 12.99
C LYS A 83 -19.15 -16.72 13.93
N ASP A 84 -19.57 -17.87 13.41
CA ASP A 84 -20.07 -19.02 14.16
C ASP A 84 -18.95 -19.91 14.74
N GLY A 85 -17.69 -19.61 14.40
CA GLY A 85 -16.50 -20.33 14.85
C GLY A 85 -15.95 -21.33 13.84
N ASP A 86 -16.66 -21.59 12.73
CA ASP A 86 -16.16 -22.47 11.67
C ASP A 86 -14.99 -21.83 10.90
N VAL A 87 -14.18 -22.69 10.28
CA VAL A 87 -13.00 -22.25 9.53
C VAL A 87 -13.00 -22.85 8.14
N PHE A 88 -13.14 -21.99 7.15
CA PHE A 88 -12.90 -22.35 5.75
C PHE A 88 -11.43 -22.16 5.40
N LYS A 89 -10.81 -23.19 4.84
CA LYS A 89 -9.39 -23.22 4.49
C LYS A 89 -9.21 -23.71 3.06
N VAL A 90 -8.48 -22.94 2.26
CA VAL A 90 -8.19 -23.32 0.88
C VAL A 90 -6.71 -23.06 0.52
N PRO A 91 -6.06 -23.95 -0.26
CA PRO A 91 -4.74 -23.67 -0.80
C PRO A 91 -4.70 -22.38 -1.62
N LEU A 92 -3.64 -21.58 -1.47
CA LEU A 92 -3.48 -20.34 -2.23
C LEU A 92 -3.50 -20.57 -3.75
N SER A 93 -3.06 -21.74 -4.23
CA SER A 93 -3.13 -22.09 -5.65
C SER A 93 -4.55 -22.06 -6.22
N LYS A 94 -5.57 -22.38 -5.41
CA LYS A 94 -6.99 -22.24 -5.79
C LYS A 94 -7.46 -20.80 -5.63
N ALA A 95 -7.09 -20.13 -4.53
CA ALA A 95 -7.47 -18.73 -4.28
C ALA A 95 -6.84 -17.72 -5.26
N LYS A 96 -5.79 -18.11 -5.99
CA LYS A 96 -5.11 -17.29 -7.01
C LYS A 96 -6.04 -16.74 -8.09
N VAL A 97 -7.18 -17.37 -8.35
CA VAL A 97 -8.19 -16.83 -9.28
C VAL A 97 -8.76 -15.48 -8.81
N CYS A 98 -8.75 -15.23 -7.50
CA CYS A 98 -9.20 -13.99 -6.89
C CYS A 98 -8.11 -12.92 -6.79
N MET A 99 -6.84 -13.30 -7.02
CA MET A 99 -5.71 -12.38 -6.96
C MET A 99 -5.81 -11.32 -8.06
N ARG A 100 -5.44 -10.08 -7.71
CA ARG A 100 -5.34 -9.00 -8.68
C ARG A 100 -4.13 -9.21 -9.59
N LYS A 101 -4.35 -9.17 -10.92
CA LYS A 101 -3.29 -9.33 -11.94
C LYS A 101 -2.12 -8.34 -11.81
N ASN A 102 -2.38 -7.15 -11.24
CA ASN A 102 -1.34 -6.15 -10.99
C ASN A 102 -0.26 -6.61 -9.97
N CYS A 103 -0.58 -7.60 -9.11
CA CYS A 103 0.37 -8.14 -8.13
C CYS A 103 1.45 -8.99 -8.82
N GLN A 104 1.15 -9.59 -9.97
CA GLN A 104 2.05 -10.47 -10.72
C GLN A 104 3.20 -9.74 -11.40
N VAL A 105 3.20 -8.40 -11.35
CA VAL A 105 4.34 -7.61 -11.82
C VAL A 105 5.03 -6.90 -10.67
N CYS A 106 4.57 -7.02 -9.42
CA CYS A 106 5.09 -6.30 -8.25
C CYS A 106 6.33 -6.97 -7.66
N MET A 107 7.50 -6.34 -7.68
CA MET A 107 8.73 -6.96 -7.17
C MET A 107 9.02 -6.69 -5.69
N ASP A 108 8.31 -5.76 -5.06
CA ASP A 108 8.55 -5.38 -3.67
C ASP A 108 7.66 -6.19 -2.72
N TYR A 109 8.27 -6.90 -1.76
CA TYR A 109 7.56 -7.66 -0.73
C TYR A 109 7.44 -6.92 0.60
N THR A 110 8.49 -6.21 1.01
CA THR A 110 8.64 -5.68 2.37
C THR A 110 8.46 -4.17 2.46
N SER A 111 7.95 -3.50 1.42
CA SER A 111 7.80 -2.04 1.34
C SER A 111 9.16 -1.34 1.43
N GLU A 112 10.02 -1.57 0.44
CA GLU A 112 11.44 -1.22 0.42
C GLU A 112 11.72 0.29 0.50
N LEU A 113 10.73 1.14 0.18
CA LEU A 113 10.82 2.60 0.21
C LEU A 113 10.12 3.24 1.42
N ALA A 114 9.71 2.46 2.42
CA ALA A 114 9.02 2.98 3.60
C ALA A 114 10.01 3.55 4.64
N ASP A 115 9.53 4.28 5.65
CA ASP A 115 10.35 4.65 6.80
C ASP A 115 10.50 3.46 7.77
N LEU A 116 9.37 2.84 8.08
CA LEU A 116 9.26 1.56 8.79
C LEU A 116 8.49 0.57 7.93
N SER A 117 8.87 -0.69 7.99
CA SER A 117 8.10 -1.77 7.39
C SER A 117 7.76 -2.84 8.40
N VAL A 118 6.49 -3.27 8.41
CA VAL A 118 5.95 -4.20 9.39
C VAL A 118 5.27 -5.37 8.69
N GLY A 119 5.51 -6.58 9.19
CA GLY A 119 4.73 -7.75 8.81
C GLY A 119 5.08 -8.97 9.65
N SER A 120 4.24 -10.00 9.57
CA SER A 120 4.30 -11.12 10.52
C SER A 120 5.41 -12.14 10.26
N VAL A 121 5.81 -12.30 8.99
CA VAL A 121 6.76 -13.34 8.60
C VAL A 121 8.12 -13.13 9.26
N GLY A 122 8.70 -14.23 9.73
CA GLY A 122 10.03 -14.32 10.36
C GLY A 122 10.04 -14.09 11.85
N SER A 123 8.91 -13.65 12.41
CA SER A 123 8.70 -13.54 13.85
C SER A 123 7.83 -14.68 14.37
N ALA A 124 7.93 -14.96 15.67
CA ALA A 124 7.09 -15.96 16.34
C ALA A 124 5.62 -15.51 16.39
N PRO A 125 4.65 -16.41 16.59
CA PRO A 125 3.25 -16.04 16.79
C PRO A 125 3.10 -14.97 17.89
N GLY A 126 2.29 -13.94 17.62
CA GLY A 126 2.13 -12.78 18.52
C GLY A 126 3.24 -11.73 18.41
N TRP A 127 4.19 -11.92 17.51
CA TRP A 127 5.24 -10.94 17.18
C TRP A 127 5.21 -10.60 15.69
N SER A 128 5.59 -9.38 15.36
CA SER A 128 5.78 -8.88 14.00
C SER A 128 7.24 -8.55 13.76
N THR A 129 7.71 -8.77 12.54
CA THR A 129 9.00 -8.27 12.08
C THR A 129 8.87 -6.80 11.72
N VAL A 130 9.78 -5.97 12.22
CA VAL A 130 9.88 -4.54 11.91
C VAL A 130 11.25 -4.26 11.28
N ILE A 131 11.24 -3.62 10.11
CA ILE A 131 12.42 -3.18 9.37
C ILE A 131 12.43 -1.64 9.40
N ALA A 132 13.43 -1.05 10.04
CA ALA A 132 13.67 0.39 9.98
C ALA A 132 14.61 0.71 8.81
N ARG A 133 14.16 1.57 7.90
CA ARG A 133 14.85 1.84 6.64
C ARG A 133 15.47 3.22 6.57
N THR A 134 14.80 4.22 7.14
CA THR A 134 15.26 5.59 7.22
C THR A 134 15.63 5.96 8.66
N GLU A 135 16.43 7.00 8.83
CA GLU A 135 16.76 7.54 10.15
C GLU A 135 15.50 7.97 10.93
N LYS A 136 14.53 8.54 10.20
CA LYS A 136 13.21 8.90 10.74
C LYS A 136 12.48 7.66 11.27
N GLY A 137 12.45 6.57 10.49
CA GLY A 137 11.89 5.30 10.92
C GLY A 137 12.61 4.69 12.13
N LEU A 138 13.94 4.67 12.12
CA LEU A 138 14.75 4.15 13.24
C LEU A 138 14.51 4.93 14.53
N LYS A 139 14.44 6.27 14.44
CA LYS A 139 14.10 7.13 15.58
C LYS A 139 12.70 6.84 16.12
N THR A 140 11.71 6.67 15.25
CA THR A 140 10.35 6.30 15.63
C THR A 140 10.32 4.93 16.33
N LEU A 141 10.98 3.92 15.78
CA LEU A 141 11.07 2.58 16.37
C LEU A 141 11.65 2.62 17.79
N ASN A 142 12.81 3.26 17.96
CA ASN A 142 13.48 3.32 19.25
C ASN A 142 12.67 4.12 20.28
N LYS A 143 11.98 5.19 19.85
CA LYS A 143 11.11 5.96 20.75
C LYS A 143 9.88 5.17 21.18
N ALA A 144 9.20 4.50 20.24
CA ALA A 144 8.04 3.66 20.53
C ALA A 144 8.40 2.55 21.54
N GLU A 145 9.58 1.93 21.37
CA GLU A 145 10.13 0.97 22.34
C GLU A 145 10.39 1.62 23.70
N SER A 146 11.11 2.75 23.73
CA SER A 146 11.46 3.42 25.00
C SER A 146 10.26 3.92 25.81
N LYS A 147 9.14 4.21 25.13
CA LYS A 147 7.89 4.65 25.74
C LYS A 147 6.93 3.50 26.05
N GLY A 148 7.31 2.26 25.77
CA GLY A 148 6.54 1.07 26.11
C GLY A 148 5.33 0.80 25.19
N TYR A 149 5.25 1.43 24.01
CA TYR A 149 4.20 1.10 23.03
C TYR A 149 4.44 -0.27 22.40
N ILE A 150 5.72 -0.66 22.28
CA ILE A 150 6.15 -1.95 21.76
C ILE A 150 7.33 -2.47 22.56
N GLU A 151 7.49 -3.78 22.55
CA GLU A 151 8.69 -4.47 23.02
C GLU A 151 9.43 -5.03 21.81
N THR A 152 10.77 -4.96 21.79
CA THR A 152 11.57 -5.54 20.70
C THR A 152 12.56 -6.59 21.19
N LYS A 153 12.95 -7.48 20.28
CA LYS A 153 14.04 -8.43 20.45
C LYS A 153 14.79 -8.62 19.13
N PRO A 154 16.05 -9.06 19.16
CA PRO A 154 16.78 -9.43 17.94
C PRO A 154 16.02 -10.46 17.10
N MET A 155 16.10 -10.33 15.78
CA MET A 155 15.57 -11.34 14.86
C MET A 155 16.39 -12.64 14.93
N GLU A 156 15.69 -13.78 14.88
CA GLU A 156 16.35 -15.07 14.67
C GLU A 156 16.84 -15.19 13.22
N GLN A 157 18.01 -15.79 13.03
CA GLN A 157 18.61 -15.97 11.70
C GLN A 157 17.69 -16.79 10.76
N SER A 158 17.02 -17.81 11.30
CA SER A 158 16.02 -18.61 10.58
C SER A 158 14.85 -17.75 10.07
N GLY A 159 14.41 -16.78 10.88
CA GLY A 159 13.40 -15.79 10.53
C GLY A 159 13.86 -14.91 9.37
N ILE A 160 15.06 -14.34 9.46
CA ILE A 160 15.65 -13.52 8.38
C ILE A 160 15.72 -14.30 7.06
N VAL A 161 16.27 -15.52 7.09
CA VAL A 161 16.38 -16.39 5.92
C VAL A 161 14.99 -16.68 5.30
N LEU A 162 13.96 -16.87 6.13
CA LEU A 162 12.59 -17.05 5.64
C LEU A 162 12.06 -15.80 4.92
N LEU A 163 12.27 -14.60 5.47
CA LEU A 163 11.87 -13.36 4.79
C LEU A 163 12.60 -13.22 3.45
N GLU A 164 13.91 -13.40 3.45
CA GLU A 164 14.74 -13.27 2.24
C GLU A 164 14.28 -14.23 1.15
N ASN A 165 13.98 -15.47 1.51
CA ASN A 165 13.46 -16.48 0.58
C ASN A 165 12.12 -16.05 -0.04
N LEU A 166 11.19 -15.52 0.75
CA LEU A 166 9.90 -15.05 0.23
C LEU A 166 10.04 -13.81 -0.65
N ALA A 167 10.89 -12.86 -0.24
CA ALA A 167 11.13 -11.65 -1.00
C ALA A 167 11.80 -11.97 -2.35
N ASN A 168 12.84 -12.81 -2.34
CA ASN A 168 13.51 -13.30 -3.56
C ASN A 168 12.56 -14.08 -4.46
N LYS A 169 11.69 -14.93 -3.87
CA LYS A 169 10.67 -15.65 -4.63
C LYS A 169 9.75 -14.68 -5.36
N LYS A 170 9.23 -13.66 -4.68
CA LYS A 170 8.37 -12.62 -5.28
C LYS A 170 9.10 -11.87 -6.39
N LYS A 171 10.33 -11.42 -6.15
CA LYS A 171 11.17 -10.74 -7.15
C LYS A 171 11.39 -11.60 -8.39
N LYS A 172 11.76 -12.87 -8.20
CA LYS A 172 12.02 -13.83 -9.29
C LYS A 172 10.78 -14.10 -10.12
N GLU A 173 9.70 -14.56 -9.50
CA GLU A 173 8.45 -14.94 -10.20
C GLU A 173 7.87 -13.75 -10.98
N ASN A 174 7.84 -12.57 -10.36
CA ASN A 174 7.26 -11.39 -11.01
C ASN A 174 8.19 -10.79 -12.07
N LYS A 175 9.52 -10.94 -11.96
CA LYS A 175 10.47 -10.58 -13.03
C LYS A 175 10.29 -11.47 -14.27
N GLU A 176 10.01 -12.76 -14.08
CA GLU A 176 9.68 -13.68 -15.18
C GLU A 176 8.36 -13.27 -15.86
N GLU A 177 7.32 -12.93 -15.09
CA GLU A 177 6.06 -12.44 -15.66
C GLU A 177 6.22 -11.08 -16.37
N ILE A 178 7.04 -10.15 -15.85
CA ILE A 178 7.35 -8.89 -16.54
C ILE A 178 7.93 -9.16 -17.92
N LYS A 179 8.98 -10.00 -18.01
CA LYS A 179 9.61 -10.37 -19.28
C LYS A 179 8.61 -11.00 -20.25
N LYS A 180 7.73 -11.86 -19.76
CA LYS A 180 6.67 -12.49 -20.56
C LYS A 180 5.64 -11.49 -21.07
N ARG A 181 5.25 -10.50 -20.26
CA ARG A 181 4.34 -9.44 -20.69
C ARG A 181 4.97 -8.57 -21.77
N GLU A 182 6.23 -8.18 -21.58
CA GLU A 182 6.96 -7.36 -22.53
C GLU A 182 7.19 -8.07 -23.87
N SER A 183 7.42 -9.39 -23.88
CA SER A 183 7.57 -10.18 -25.12
C SER A 183 6.31 -10.25 -25.98
N VAL A 184 5.14 -9.93 -25.41
CA VAL A 184 3.86 -9.84 -26.13
C VAL A 184 3.31 -8.42 -26.17
N ALA A 185 4.20 -7.42 -26.14
CA ALA A 185 3.89 -5.99 -26.23
C ALA A 185 2.90 -5.48 -25.15
N ARG A 186 2.91 -6.08 -23.95
CA ARG A 186 2.18 -5.57 -22.77
C ARG A 186 3.16 -4.85 -21.84
N PRO A 187 3.25 -3.51 -21.86
CA PRO A 187 4.29 -2.78 -21.14
C PRO A 187 4.17 -2.93 -19.62
N VAL A 188 5.33 -2.85 -18.94
CA VAL A 188 5.45 -2.70 -17.49
C VAL A 188 6.36 -1.51 -17.18
N LEU A 189 5.82 -0.30 -17.37
CA LEU A 189 6.60 0.94 -17.40
C LEU A 189 7.42 1.21 -16.13
N TYR A 190 6.86 0.92 -14.96
CA TYR A 190 7.52 1.20 -13.68
C TYR A 190 8.84 0.43 -13.44
N ARG A 191 9.12 -0.55 -14.30
CA ARG A 191 10.36 -1.35 -14.29
C ARG A 191 11.33 -1.00 -15.42
N ARG A 192 10.97 -0.07 -16.32
CA ARG A 192 11.87 0.44 -17.35
C ARG A 192 12.95 1.31 -16.72
N TYR A 193 14.14 1.23 -17.29
CA TYR A 193 15.27 2.06 -16.88
C TYR A 193 15.05 3.47 -17.43
N ILE A 194 15.02 4.46 -16.55
CA ILE A 194 14.86 5.88 -16.86
C ILE A 194 15.49 6.68 -15.72
N ASN A 195 16.14 7.80 -16.01
CA ASN A 195 16.59 8.78 -15.01
C ASN A 195 15.56 9.93 -14.88
N ASP A 196 15.75 10.84 -13.93
CA ASP A 196 14.81 11.95 -13.71
C ASP A 196 14.66 12.90 -14.90
N THR A 197 15.73 13.17 -15.64
CA THR A 197 15.68 14.02 -16.83
C THR A 197 14.81 13.38 -17.91
N GLU A 198 15.09 12.13 -18.24
CA GLU A 198 14.31 11.35 -19.21
C GLU A 198 12.86 11.19 -18.75
N PHE A 199 12.63 10.96 -17.45
CA PHE A 199 11.29 10.86 -16.88
C PHE A 199 10.49 12.13 -17.14
N ARG A 200 11.07 13.31 -16.89
CA ARG A 200 10.42 14.60 -17.09
C ARG A 200 10.06 14.84 -18.55
N GLU A 201 10.98 14.52 -19.45
CA GLU A 201 10.76 14.62 -20.89
C GLU A 201 9.61 13.71 -21.34
N GLU A 202 9.66 12.43 -20.96
CA GLU A 202 8.69 11.41 -21.34
C GLU A 202 7.28 11.73 -20.84
N VAL A 203 7.13 12.14 -19.57
CA VAL A 203 5.81 12.38 -18.97
C VAL A 203 5.21 13.75 -19.30
N SER A 204 5.99 14.67 -19.90
CA SER A 204 5.56 16.05 -20.16
C SER A 204 4.32 16.15 -21.06
N SER A 205 4.16 15.19 -21.98
CA SER A 205 3.04 15.13 -22.93
C SER A 205 1.95 14.12 -22.56
N CYS A 206 2.15 13.34 -21.49
CA CYS A 206 1.20 12.31 -21.08
C CYS A 206 -0.01 12.92 -20.37
N GLN A 207 -1.20 12.39 -20.66
CA GLN A 207 -2.45 12.76 -19.99
C GLN A 207 -3.15 11.53 -19.39
N PHE A 208 -4.39 11.71 -18.93
CA PHE A 208 -5.19 10.62 -18.41
C PHE A 208 -5.40 9.49 -19.43
N ASN A 209 -5.47 9.80 -20.73
CA ASN A 209 -5.63 8.79 -21.77
C ASN A 209 -4.42 7.85 -21.85
N ASP A 210 -3.20 8.38 -21.71
CA ASP A 210 -1.97 7.59 -21.63
C ASP A 210 -1.94 6.76 -20.36
N LEU A 211 -2.32 7.36 -19.21
CA LEU A 211 -2.46 6.61 -17.95
C LEU A 211 -3.45 5.46 -18.10
N LYS A 212 -4.57 5.70 -18.80
CA LYS A 212 -5.59 4.70 -19.05
C LYS A 212 -5.03 3.57 -19.91
N ALA A 213 -4.36 3.89 -21.02
CA ALA A 213 -3.77 2.90 -21.92
C ALA A 213 -2.66 2.09 -21.22
N ASP A 214 -1.70 2.77 -20.60
CA ASP A 214 -0.48 2.18 -20.07
C ASP A 214 -0.66 1.45 -18.73
N VAL A 215 -1.69 1.81 -17.96
CA VAL A 215 -1.88 1.27 -16.60
C VAL A 215 -3.25 0.64 -16.40
N VAL A 216 -4.33 1.33 -16.77
CA VAL A 216 -5.70 0.90 -16.45
C VAL A 216 -6.11 -0.28 -17.33
N ASP A 217 -5.97 -0.15 -18.64
CA ASP A 217 -6.45 -1.12 -19.62
C ASP A 217 -5.62 -2.40 -19.62
N VAL A 218 -4.30 -2.29 -19.44
CA VAL A 218 -3.39 -3.44 -19.29
C VAL A 218 -3.46 -4.11 -17.91
N GLY A 219 -4.33 -3.63 -17.02
CA GLY A 219 -4.60 -4.24 -15.71
C GLY A 219 -3.50 -4.06 -14.67
N SER A 220 -2.65 -3.04 -14.81
CA SER A 220 -1.57 -2.71 -13.88
C SER A 220 -2.02 -1.81 -12.73
N CYS A 221 -3.17 -1.11 -12.86
CA CYS A 221 -3.70 -0.20 -11.83
C CYS A 221 -3.83 -0.86 -10.45
N VAL A 222 -3.19 -0.25 -9.43
CA VAL A 222 -3.19 -0.73 -8.04
C VAL A 222 -4.35 -0.21 -7.19
N LEU A 223 -5.18 0.68 -7.75
CA LEU A 223 -6.33 1.30 -7.06
C LEU A 223 -5.90 2.06 -5.78
N CYS A 224 -4.77 2.77 -5.79
CA CYS A 224 -4.30 3.54 -4.63
C CYS A 224 -4.98 4.91 -4.50
N GLY A 225 -5.55 5.45 -5.58
CA GLY A 225 -6.20 6.77 -5.55
C GLY A 225 -5.29 7.98 -5.78
N ALA A 226 -3.98 7.80 -6.01
CA ALA A 226 -3.06 8.93 -6.23
C ALA A 226 -3.51 9.84 -7.39
N CYS A 227 -3.92 9.24 -8.52
CA CYS A 227 -4.49 9.98 -9.65
C CYS A 227 -5.73 10.80 -9.30
N TYR A 228 -6.59 10.31 -8.40
CA TYR A 228 -7.76 11.04 -7.93
C TYR A 228 -7.33 12.24 -7.09
N TYR A 229 -6.41 12.03 -6.16
CA TYR A 229 -5.89 13.05 -5.25
C TYR A 229 -5.28 14.23 -6.01
N VAL A 230 -4.33 13.97 -6.90
CA VAL A 230 -3.58 15.02 -7.63
C VAL A 230 -4.36 15.70 -8.76
N CYS A 231 -5.59 15.28 -9.05
CA CYS A 231 -6.38 15.84 -10.15
C CYS A 231 -6.95 17.23 -9.75
N PRO A 232 -6.54 18.34 -10.39
CA PRO A 232 -6.96 19.68 -9.96
C PRO A 232 -8.44 19.95 -10.25
N GLU A 233 -8.96 19.37 -11.34
CA GLU A 233 -10.33 19.61 -11.80
C GLU A 233 -11.38 18.68 -11.18
N ASN A 234 -10.99 17.77 -10.27
CA ASN A 234 -11.89 16.77 -9.70
C ASN A 234 -12.63 15.88 -10.73
N ILE A 235 -12.07 15.72 -11.93
CA ILE A 235 -12.69 14.97 -13.05
C ILE A 235 -12.35 13.48 -13.05
N ILE A 236 -11.55 12.97 -12.11
CA ILE A 236 -11.28 11.54 -11.98
C ILE A 236 -12.21 10.97 -10.90
N SER A 237 -13.00 9.96 -11.23
CA SER A 237 -13.86 9.25 -10.29
C SER A 237 -13.32 7.85 -9.97
N ILE A 238 -13.32 7.49 -8.69
CA ILE A 238 -13.04 6.13 -8.21
C ILE A 238 -14.22 5.71 -7.32
N GLU A 239 -15.10 4.91 -7.91
CA GLU A 239 -16.22 4.24 -7.23
C GLU A 239 -15.74 2.82 -6.86
N ASP A 240 -16.31 1.78 -7.50
CA ASP A 240 -16.05 0.38 -7.15
C ASP A 240 -15.04 -0.32 -8.06
N ARG A 241 -14.42 0.44 -8.97
CA ARG A 241 -13.56 -0.08 -10.04
C ARG A 241 -12.39 0.85 -10.32
N LYS A 242 -11.72 0.61 -11.44
CA LYS A 242 -10.59 1.40 -11.91
C LYS A 242 -10.98 2.88 -12.11
N PRO A 243 -10.03 3.83 -12.02
CA PRO A 243 -10.27 5.25 -12.25
C PRO A 243 -10.94 5.52 -13.60
N GLN A 244 -11.90 6.45 -13.62
CA GLN A 244 -12.58 6.92 -14.83
C GLN A 244 -12.52 8.44 -14.93
N LEU A 245 -12.45 8.95 -16.16
CA LEU A 245 -12.54 10.38 -16.44
C LEU A 245 -14.01 10.78 -16.62
N LYS A 246 -14.44 11.85 -15.95
CA LYS A 246 -15.80 12.41 -15.93
C LYS A 246 -15.81 13.88 -16.38
N GLY A 247 -14.90 14.26 -17.26
CA GLY A 247 -14.77 15.63 -17.76
C GLY A 247 -13.62 15.75 -18.75
N THR A 248 -13.30 16.99 -19.12
CA THR A 248 -12.19 17.29 -20.03
C THR A 248 -10.96 17.68 -19.21
N CYS A 249 -9.85 16.96 -19.43
CA CYS A 249 -8.58 17.29 -18.81
C CYS A 249 -8.04 18.62 -19.38
N PRO A 250 -7.50 19.53 -18.56
CA PRO A 250 -6.82 20.71 -19.05
C PRO A 250 -5.70 20.32 -20.03
N PRO A 251 -5.43 21.13 -21.07
CA PRO A 251 -4.27 20.92 -21.93
C PRO A 251 -3.00 20.90 -21.07
N ASP A 252 -2.03 20.08 -21.48
CA ASP A 252 -0.72 19.94 -20.84
C ASP A 252 -0.72 19.43 -19.37
N CYS A 253 -1.86 19.01 -18.84
CA CYS A 253 -1.93 18.39 -17.51
C CYS A 253 -1.52 16.91 -17.54
N ASN A 254 -0.49 16.57 -16.77
CA ASN A 254 0.07 15.21 -16.66
C ASN A 254 0.07 14.63 -15.23
N LEU A 255 -0.50 15.34 -14.27
CA LEU A 255 -0.36 15.06 -12.83
C LEU A 255 -0.76 13.62 -12.45
N CYS A 256 -1.87 13.13 -12.98
CA CYS A 256 -2.33 11.76 -12.71
C CYS A 256 -1.37 10.68 -13.23
N TYR A 257 -0.67 10.95 -14.34
CA TYR A 257 0.32 10.06 -14.93
C TYR A 257 1.61 10.09 -14.10
N VAL A 258 2.05 11.29 -13.70
CA VAL A 258 3.22 11.50 -12.85
C VAL A 258 3.02 10.85 -11.47
N ALA A 259 1.87 11.01 -10.81
CA ALA A 259 1.63 10.43 -9.48
C ALA A 259 1.40 8.90 -9.49
N CYS A 260 1.20 8.27 -10.64
CA CYS A 260 0.90 6.85 -10.70
C CYS A 260 2.14 5.99 -10.38
N PRO A 261 2.08 5.02 -9.44
CA PRO A 261 3.20 4.12 -9.12
C PRO A 261 3.45 3.04 -10.19
N ARG A 262 2.67 3.05 -11.29
CA ARG A 262 2.69 2.02 -12.34
C ARG A 262 3.03 2.58 -13.74
N THR A 263 3.18 3.89 -13.86
CA THR A 263 3.85 4.52 -15.00
C THR A 263 5.37 4.46 -14.78
N TYR A 264 6.17 5.22 -15.54
CA TYR A 264 7.60 5.31 -15.33
C TYR A 264 7.98 5.66 -13.88
N LEU A 265 9.04 5.03 -13.37
CA LEU A 265 9.69 5.37 -12.10
C LEU A 265 11.16 5.55 -12.39
N SER A 266 11.68 6.74 -12.09
CA SER A 266 13.11 6.99 -12.22
C SER A 266 13.91 6.15 -11.23
N GLN A 267 15.20 6.05 -11.49
CA GLN A 267 16.13 5.34 -10.63
C GLN A 267 16.43 6.07 -9.34
N GLU A 268 16.21 7.37 -9.33
CA GLU A 268 16.33 8.25 -8.18
C GLU A 268 15.18 7.99 -7.20
N VAL A 269 14.02 7.51 -7.67
CA VAL A 269 12.91 7.04 -6.83
C VAL A 269 13.06 5.56 -6.45
N LEU A 270 13.31 4.69 -7.42
CA LEU A 270 13.41 3.24 -7.21
C LEU A 270 14.70 2.69 -7.79
N HIS A 271 15.73 2.64 -6.95
CA HIS A 271 17.05 2.16 -7.32
C HIS A 271 16.99 0.71 -7.80
N ARG A 272 17.70 0.39 -8.89
CA ARG A 272 17.65 -0.95 -9.50
C ARG A 272 18.54 -1.98 -8.80
N ASP A 273 19.51 -1.55 -8.00
CA ASP A 273 20.34 -2.43 -7.17
C ASP A 273 19.51 -3.12 -6.07
N LEU A 274 18.40 -2.52 -5.64
CA LEU A 274 17.42 -3.13 -4.74
C LEU A 274 16.91 -4.48 -5.25
N ASP A 275 16.89 -4.73 -6.57
CA ASP A 275 16.50 -6.03 -7.12
C ASP A 275 17.39 -7.17 -6.65
N GLN A 276 18.66 -6.87 -6.34
CA GLN A 276 19.66 -7.84 -5.90
C GLN A 276 19.71 -7.97 -4.37
N LYS A 277 19.00 -7.10 -3.64
CA LYS A 277 18.89 -7.11 -2.18
C LYS A 277 17.52 -7.69 -1.81
N PRO A 278 17.46 -8.87 -1.18
CA PRO A 278 16.17 -9.52 -0.90
C PRO A 278 15.21 -8.62 -0.12
N LEU A 279 15.70 -7.88 0.88
CA LEU A 279 14.89 -7.02 1.75
C LEU A 279 15.03 -5.52 1.43
N GLY A 280 15.69 -5.16 0.33
CA GLY A 280 16.12 -3.78 0.05
C GLY A 280 17.18 -3.29 1.05
N ASP A 281 17.41 -1.98 1.06
CA ASP A 281 18.26 -1.35 2.07
C ASP A 281 17.50 -1.12 3.38
N TYR A 282 18.19 -1.30 4.50
CA TYR A 282 17.65 -1.04 5.84
C TYR A 282 18.75 -0.78 6.86
N LEU A 283 18.39 -0.09 7.95
CA LEU A 283 19.27 0.25 9.06
C LEU A 283 19.19 -0.78 10.19
N LYS A 284 17.99 -1.28 10.48
CA LYS A 284 17.75 -2.21 11.59
C LYS A 284 16.57 -3.14 11.27
N ILE A 285 16.66 -4.39 11.71
CA ILE A 285 15.56 -5.35 11.68
C ILE A 285 15.40 -5.99 13.06
N VAL A 286 14.17 -6.01 13.58
CA VAL A 286 13.82 -6.57 14.89
C VAL A 286 12.53 -7.36 14.82
N SER A 287 12.34 -8.24 15.80
CA SER A 287 11.02 -8.77 16.12
C SER A 287 10.41 -7.87 17.19
N ALA A 288 9.16 -7.45 17.03
CA ALA A 288 8.45 -6.59 17.98
C ALA A 288 7.06 -7.13 18.31
N ARG A 289 6.53 -6.75 19.47
CA ARG A 289 5.13 -6.98 19.87
C ARG A 289 4.58 -5.78 20.61
N ALA A 290 3.27 -5.59 20.59
CA ALA A 290 2.54 -4.66 21.44
C ALA A 290 1.62 -5.44 22.37
N ASP A 291 1.74 -5.20 23.67
CA ASP A 291 0.85 -5.81 24.65
C ASP A 291 -0.47 -5.01 24.75
N GLY A 292 -1.61 -5.69 24.81
CA GLY A 292 -2.92 -5.05 24.97
C GLY A 292 -3.46 -4.33 23.74
N VAL A 293 -2.85 -4.53 22.57
CA VAL A 293 -3.32 -3.96 21.29
C VAL A 293 -3.85 -5.08 20.40
N ASP A 294 -5.16 -5.06 20.15
CA ASP A 294 -5.78 -5.97 19.18
C ASP A 294 -5.25 -5.68 17.77
N GLY A 295 -4.84 -6.72 17.06
CA GLY A 295 -4.30 -6.59 15.71
C GLY A 295 -3.69 -7.88 15.19
N GLN A 296 -3.30 -7.87 13.90
CA GLN A 296 -2.65 -9.02 13.30
C GLN A 296 -1.25 -9.21 13.91
N ASP A 297 -0.96 -10.43 14.36
CA ASP A 297 0.40 -10.92 14.67
C ASP A 297 1.20 -9.96 15.58
N GLY A 298 0.59 -9.50 16.67
CA GLY A 298 1.25 -8.73 17.73
C GLY A 298 0.95 -7.23 17.75
N GLY A 299 0.00 -6.72 16.95
CA GLY A 299 -0.54 -5.35 17.10
C GLY A 299 0.44 -4.20 16.81
N VAL A 300 1.64 -4.51 16.30
CA VAL A 300 2.77 -3.56 16.20
C VAL A 300 2.46 -2.37 15.30
N ALA A 301 1.83 -2.58 14.14
CA ALA A 301 1.49 -1.49 13.24
C ALA A 301 0.52 -0.50 13.92
N THR A 302 -0.53 -1.01 14.56
CA THR A 302 -1.49 -0.22 15.34
C THR A 302 -0.81 0.52 16.49
N ALA A 303 0.08 -0.14 17.24
CA ALA A 303 0.81 0.49 18.34
C ALA A 303 1.75 1.61 17.88
N ILE A 304 2.43 1.44 16.75
CA ILE A 304 3.26 2.49 16.14
C ILE A 304 2.41 3.69 15.71
N LEU A 305 1.23 3.47 15.15
CA LEU A 305 0.32 4.56 14.77
C LEU A 305 -0.22 5.31 15.99
N ASN A 306 -0.59 4.59 17.06
CA ASN A 306 -0.99 5.21 18.32
C ASN A 306 0.14 6.08 18.87
N PHE A 307 1.38 5.55 18.90
CA PHE A 307 2.56 6.32 19.27
C PHE A 307 2.75 7.57 18.40
N ILE A 308 2.57 7.46 17.08
CA ILE A 308 2.72 8.59 16.15
C ILE A 308 1.72 9.71 16.48
N LEU A 309 0.45 9.36 16.73
CA LEU A 309 -0.59 10.32 17.09
C LEU A 309 -0.36 10.91 18.50
N ASP A 310 -0.11 10.06 19.50
CA ASP A 310 0.09 10.50 20.90
C ASP A 310 1.30 11.43 21.04
N GLU A 311 2.34 11.23 20.23
CA GLU A 311 3.55 12.06 20.21
C GLU A 311 3.49 13.21 19.20
N ASN A 312 2.40 13.36 18.45
CA ASN A 312 2.26 14.31 17.34
C ASN A 312 3.47 14.27 16.38
N THR A 313 3.89 13.05 16.00
CA THR A 313 4.92 12.88 14.96
C THR A 313 4.38 13.29 13.60
N THR A 314 3.09 13.02 13.37
CA THR A 314 2.26 13.61 12.31
C THR A 314 0.90 13.96 12.92
N ASP A 315 0.17 14.89 12.30
CA ASP A 315 -1.13 15.36 12.77
C ASP A 315 -2.23 14.29 12.58
N GLU A 316 -2.16 13.54 11.48
CA GLU A 316 -3.14 12.50 11.14
C GLU A 316 -2.48 11.22 10.61
N VAL A 317 -3.27 10.14 10.55
CA VAL A 317 -2.88 8.87 9.94
C VAL A 317 -3.93 8.42 8.92
N ILE A 318 -3.48 7.79 7.83
CA ILE A 318 -4.35 7.07 6.90
C ILE A 318 -4.37 5.60 7.30
N VAL A 319 -5.56 5.13 7.71
CA VAL A 319 -5.83 3.72 7.99
C VAL A 319 -6.86 3.16 7.01
N VAL A 320 -6.97 1.84 6.95
CA VAL A 320 -7.96 1.16 6.10
C VAL A 320 -8.87 0.33 6.98
N ASP A 321 -10.16 0.65 6.97
CA ASP A 321 -11.19 -0.10 7.69
C ASP A 321 -12.21 -0.73 6.74
N LYS A 322 -13.20 -1.42 7.31
CA LYS A 322 -14.34 -2.03 6.62
C LYS A 322 -15.47 -1.02 6.50
N MET A 323 -16.19 -1.01 5.38
CA MET A 323 -17.44 -0.25 5.27
C MET A 323 -18.52 -0.87 6.17
N ASP A 324 -19.32 -0.04 6.85
CA ASP A 324 -20.37 -0.49 7.77
C ASP A 324 -21.47 -1.32 7.06
N ASP A 325 -21.77 -0.99 5.79
CA ASP A 325 -22.77 -1.66 4.96
C ASP A 325 -22.20 -2.79 4.09
N ASN A 326 -20.88 -2.95 4.05
CA ASN A 326 -20.17 -4.01 3.34
C ASN A 326 -18.85 -4.35 4.06
N PRO A 327 -18.89 -5.23 5.07
CA PRO A 327 -17.81 -5.44 6.05
C PRO A 327 -16.50 -6.02 5.50
N TRP A 328 -16.35 -6.17 4.18
CA TRP A 328 -15.10 -6.57 3.54
C TRP A 328 -14.72 -5.72 2.33
N LYS A 329 -15.48 -4.67 2.05
CA LYS A 329 -15.07 -3.63 1.12
C LYS A 329 -14.25 -2.60 1.91
N PRO A 330 -12.95 -2.47 1.62
CA PRO A 330 -12.10 -1.62 2.42
C PRO A 330 -12.31 -0.14 2.06
N GLU A 331 -12.35 0.70 3.08
CA GLU A 331 -12.43 2.15 2.99
C GLU A 331 -11.22 2.75 3.70
N ALA A 332 -10.62 3.76 3.06
CA ALA A 332 -9.56 4.53 3.71
C ALA A 332 -10.19 5.59 4.60
N ILE A 333 -9.59 5.82 5.76
CA ILE A 333 -10.01 6.84 6.74
C ILE A 333 -8.77 7.67 7.07
N LEU A 334 -8.93 8.99 7.02
CA LEU A 334 -7.97 9.96 7.55
C LEU A 334 -8.45 10.36 8.95
N THR A 335 -7.61 10.20 9.96
CA THR A 335 -8.01 10.42 11.35
C THR A 335 -6.84 10.85 12.22
N SER A 336 -7.14 11.67 13.23
CA SER A 336 -6.26 12.01 14.35
C SER A 336 -6.61 11.25 15.64
N GLN A 337 -7.58 10.32 15.59
CA GLN A 337 -8.11 9.64 16.77
C GLN A 337 -7.57 8.21 16.90
N VAL A 338 -6.94 7.92 18.05
CA VAL A 338 -6.41 6.60 18.39
C VAL A 338 -7.48 5.49 18.36
N GLU A 339 -8.73 5.81 18.70
CA GLU A 339 -9.83 4.83 18.68
C GLU A 339 -10.18 4.37 17.26
N ASP A 340 -10.10 5.26 16.27
CA ASP A 340 -10.31 4.89 14.86
C ASP A 340 -9.18 3.97 14.37
N VAL A 341 -7.95 4.20 14.82
CA VAL A 341 -6.79 3.35 14.51
C VAL A 341 -6.96 1.94 15.09
N LYS A 342 -7.45 1.83 16.32
CA LYS A 342 -7.75 0.54 16.96
C LYS A 342 -8.89 -0.18 16.24
N LYS A 343 -9.97 0.53 15.90
CA LYS A 343 -11.10 -0.03 15.13
C LYS A 343 -10.65 -0.58 13.77
N ALA A 344 -9.76 0.16 13.11
CA ALA A 344 -9.20 -0.22 11.81
C ALA A 344 -8.17 -1.36 11.87
N ALA A 345 -7.86 -1.93 13.04
CA ALA A 345 -6.88 -3.00 13.18
C ALA A 345 -7.28 -4.29 12.40
N GLY A 346 -6.29 -5.17 12.23
CA GLY A 346 -6.44 -6.44 11.53
C GLY A 346 -6.29 -6.34 10.00
N THR A 347 -6.43 -7.47 9.32
CA THR A 347 -6.07 -7.58 7.91
C THR A 347 -7.25 -7.39 6.98
N LYS A 348 -7.08 -6.53 5.98
CA LYS A 348 -8.03 -6.35 4.88
C LYS A 348 -7.36 -6.72 3.56
N TYR A 349 -7.68 -7.90 3.03
CA TYR A 349 -7.07 -8.45 1.80
C TYR A 349 -7.77 -7.94 0.52
N SER A 350 -8.09 -6.65 0.47
CA SER A 350 -8.65 -5.99 -0.71
C SER A 350 -8.02 -4.61 -0.89
N ALA A 351 -7.98 -4.11 -2.12
CA ALA A 351 -7.37 -2.81 -2.39
C ALA A 351 -8.31 -1.67 -2.00
N ALA A 352 -7.75 -0.61 -1.40
CA ALA A 352 -8.45 0.62 -1.05
C ALA A 352 -7.74 1.82 -1.69
N PRO A 353 -8.49 2.83 -2.18
CA PRO A 353 -7.91 4.07 -2.69
C PRO A 353 -7.44 4.98 -1.55
N VAL A 354 -6.33 4.61 -0.90
CA VAL A 354 -5.79 5.28 0.30
C VAL A 354 -5.51 6.77 0.14
N PHE A 355 -5.21 7.26 -1.06
CA PHE A 355 -4.97 8.69 -1.27
C PHE A 355 -6.27 9.49 -1.49
N LYS A 356 -7.42 8.84 -1.65
CA LYS A 356 -8.70 9.53 -1.90
C LYS A 356 -9.08 10.46 -0.74
N VAL A 357 -8.79 10.03 0.50
CA VAL A 357 -9.11 10.77 1.73
C VAL A 357 -8.29 12.04 1.92
N LEU A 358 -7.14 12.17 1.25
CA LEU A 358 -6.33 13.38 1.28
C LEU A 358 -6.95 14.53 0.49
N LYS A 359 -8.02 14.26 -0.27
CA LYS A 359 -8.68 15.27 -1.09
C LYS A 359 -9.83 15.89 -0.30
N ASN A 360 -9.68 17.15 0.09
CA ASN A 360 -10.71 17.90 0.80
C ASN A 360 -12.00 17.98 -0.04
N GLU A 361 -13.09 17.39 0.44
CA GLU A 361 -14.40 17.44 -0.21
C GLU A 361 -15.09 18.82 -0.12
N ASP A 362 -14.51 19.78 0.62
CA ASP A 362 -15.05 21.14 0.81
C ASP A 362 -15.07 22.00 -0.46
N SER A 363 -14.51 21.51 -1.57
CA SER A 363 -14.65 22.14 -2.90
C SER A 363 -16.01 21.83 -3.60
N LYS A 364 -16.94 21.11 -2.93
CA LYS A 364 -18.30 20.83 -3.44
C LYS A 364 -19.39 21.84 -3.07
N LYS A 365 -19.05 23.03 -2.57
CA LYS A 365 -20.04 24.11 -2.35
C LYS A 365 -19.68 25.37 -3.13
N GLU A 366 -20.15 25.42 -4.37
CA GLU A 366 -20.79 26.60 -5.01
C GLU A 366 -21.05 26.29 -6.48
N VAL A 367 -22.17 25.59 -6.74
CA VAL A 367 -22.92 25.79 -7.98
C VAL A 367 -24.37 25.95 -7.56
N SER A 368 -24.77 27.19 -7.36
CA SER A 368 -26.17 27.61 -7.34
C SER A 368 -26.72 27.64 -8.76
#